data_AF-A0A537EWH2-F1
#
_entry.id   AF-A0A537EWH2-F1
#
_cell.length_a   1.000
_cell.length_b   1.000
_cell.length_c   1.000
_cell.angle_alpha   90.00
_cell.angle_beta   90.00
_cell.angle_gamma   90.00
#
_symmetry.space_group_name_H-M   'P 1'
#
loop_
_entity.id
_entity.type
_entity.pdbx_description
1 polymer ?
#
loop_
_entity_poly.entity_id
_entity_poly.type
_entity_poly.pdbx_seq_one_letter_code
_entity_poly.pdbx_strand_id
1 'polypeptide(L)'
;MISNERKVGLIPRLFVQGKWGPKEYALLVTDKRSILVLEKESKAGIGGALGGAAGALIAGAAAKSRSFDYAQADPQSLAIDSKNLTISHESLQGIRMKKRFIGPVYWLEFLYQTDQGKGKKLKGQLIPPGVHLKQRKQEGAGRKQIHYDYAKKVQDVYQNALSPPRFQSVMAGASL
;
A
#
# COMPACT_ATOMS: atom_id res chain seq x y z
N MET A 1 -17.57 21.49 -10.04
CA MET A 1 -16.67 21.99 -8.98
C MET A 1 -15.44 21.09 -8.93
N ILE A 2 -14.26 21.59 -9.27
CA ILE A 2 -13.01 20.85 -9.06
C ILE A 2 -12.77 20.86 -7.56
N SER A 3 -13.11 19.75 -6.91
CA SER A 3 -12.88 19.61 -5.49
C SER A 3 -11.37 19.46 -5.30
N ASN A 4 -10.70 20.49 -4.76
CA ASN A 4 -9.24 20.53 -4.62
C ASN A 4 -8.80 19.46 -3.60
N GLU A 5 -8.54 18.25 -4.09
CA GLU A 5 -8.15 17.09 -3.29
C GLU A 5 -6.66 17.18 -2.94
N ARG A 6 -6.37 17.21 -1.65
CA ARG A 6 -5.01 17.43 -1.16
C ARG A 6 -4.30 16.10 -0.96
N LYS A 7 -3.11 15.94 -1.53
CA LYS A 7 -2.22 14.80 -1.24
C LYS A 7 -1.70 14.93 0.20
N VAL A 8 -1.88 13.91 1.01
CA VAL A 8 -1.47 13.89 2.43
C VAL A 8 -0.20 13.06 2.61
N GLY A 9 -0.08 11.93 1.93
CA GLY A 9 1.09 11.09 2.07
C GLY A 9 1.22 10.00 1.01
N LEU A 10 2.44 9.50 0.86
CA LEU A 10 2.79 8.40 -0.04
C LEU A 10 3.51 7.29 0.72
N ILE A 11 3.02 6.07 0.53
CA ILE A 11 3.62 4.83 1.01
C ILE A 11 4.08 4.03 -0.21
N PRO A 12 5.38 4.10 -0.57
CA PRO A 12 5.91 3.71 -1.88
C PRO A 12 6.07 2.19 -2.12
N ARG A 13 5.43 1.34 -1.32
CA ARG A 13 5.36 -0.11 -1.60
C ARG A 13 4.41 -0.82 -0.65
N LEU A 14 3.31 -1.30 -1.20
CA LEU A 14 2.39 -2.25 -0.60
C LEU A 14 2.31 -3.47 -1.50
N PHE A 15 2.84 -4.58 -1.04
CA PHE A 15 2.85 -5.85 -1.76
C PHE A 15 1.58 -6.64 -1.45
N VAL A 16 0.77 -6.92 -2.45
CA VAL A 16 -0.51 -7.63 -2.32
C VAL A 16 -0.42 -8.94 -3.09
N GLN A 17 -0.72 -10.06 -2.41
CA GLN A 17 -0.85 -11.36 -3.07
C GLN A 17 -2.21 -11.41 -3.77
N GLY A 18 -2.23 -11.30 -5.10
CA GLY A 18 -3.44 -11.43 -5.90
C GLY A 18 -3.70 -12.87 -6.34
N LYS A 19 -4.94 -13.14 -6.79
CA LYS A 19 -5.34 -14.43 -7.40
C LYS A 19 -4.46 -14.83 -8.59
N TRP A 20 -3.96 -13.83 -9.30
CA TRP A 20 -3.27 -13.94 -10.58
C TRP A 20 -1.75 -13.68 -10.47
N GLY A 21 -1.22 -13.70 -9.24
CA GLY A 21 0.16 -13.36 -8.94
C GLY A 21 0.28 -12.08 -8.10
N PRO A 22 1.52 -11.75 -7.71
CA PRO A 22 1.77 -10.62 -6.84
C PRO A 22 1.61 -9.29 -7.56
N LYS A 23 1.10 -8.30 -6.81
CA LYS A 23 0.96 -6.91 -7.23
C LYS A 23 1.68 -5.99 -6.25
N GLU A 24 2.42 -5.03 -6.76
CA GLU A 24 2.99 -3.94 -5.98
C GLU A 24 2.25 -2.66 -6.27
N TYR A 25 1.74 -2.04 -5.21
CA TYR A 25 1.05 -0.77 -5.25
C TYR A 25 1.88 0.30 -4.53
N ALA A 26 1.87 1.52 -5.04
CA ALA A 26 2.09 2.69 -4.19
C ALA A 26 0.75 3.11 -3.61
N LEU A 27 0.71 3.38 -2.30
CA LEU A 27 -0.48 3.89 -1.64
C LEU A 27 -0.36 5.40 -1.49
N LEU A 28 -1.07 6.13 -2.35
CA LEU A 28 -1.26 7.57 -2.26
C LEU A 28 -2.49 7.83 -1.38
N VAL A 29 -2.30 8.55 -0.29
CA VAL A 29 -3.39 8.95 0.61
C VAL A 29 -3.64 10.45 0.43
N THR A 30 -4.88 10.80 0.19
CA THR A 30 -5.34 12.19 0.11
C THR A 30 -6.17 12.54 1.34
N ASP A 31 -6.80 13.71 1.38
CA ASP A 31 -7.78 14.04 2.41
C ASP A 31 -9.12 13.27 2.23
N LYS A 32 -9.38 12.70 1.04
CA LYS A 32 -10.67 12.09 0.71
C LYS A 32 -10.62 10.58 0.48
N ARG A 33 -9.50 10.05 -0.01
CA ARG A 33 -9.40 8.67 -0.43
C ARG A 33 -7.98 8.14 -0.36
N SER A 34 -7.94 6.82 -0.36
CA SER A 34 -6.73 6.02 -0.47
C SER A 34 -6.70 5.43 -1.88
N ILE A 35 -5.68 5.79 -2.66
CA ILE A 35 -5.50 5.36 -4.04
C ILE A 35 -4.30 4.42 -4.09
N LEU A 36 -4.57 3.16 -4.37
CA LEU A 36 -3.56 2.14 -4.61
C LEU A 36 -3.22 2.14 -6.09
N VAL A 37 -2.10 2.80 -6.41
CA VAL A 37 -1.58 2.93 -7.77
C VAL A 37 -0.77 1.69 -8.11
N LEU A 38 -1.20 0.93 -9.12
CA LEU A 38 -0.52 -0.31 -9.51
C LEU A 38 0.80 0.02 -10.22
N GLU A 39 1.91 -0.26 -9.56
CA GLU A 39 3.26 -0.02 -10.10
C GLU A 39 3.85 -1.26 -10.75
N LYS A 40 3.63 -2.44 -10.16
CA LYS A 40 4.11 -3.70 -10.74
C LYS A 40 3.07 -4.79 -10.62
N GLU A 41 2.92 -5.56 -11.68
CA GLU A 41 2.12 -6.77 -11.68
C GLU A 41 2.92 -7.89 -12.35
N SER A 42 3.00 -9.03 -11.68
CA SER A 42 3.59 -10.24 -12.24
C SER A 42 2.53 -11.32 -12.36
N LYS A 43 2.41 -11.89 -13.56
CA LYS A 43 1.57 -13.08 -13.83
C LYS A 43 2.27 -14.40 -13.47
N ALA A 44 3.44 -14.32 -12.84
CA ALA A 44 4.28 -15.48 -12.52
C ALA A 44 3.60 -16.57 -11.67
N GLY A 45 2.48 -16.25 -11.01
CA GLY A 45 1.66 -17.21 -10.27
C GLY A 45 0.66 -18.02 -11.11
N ILE A 46 0.50 -17.76 -12.42
CA ILE A 46 -0.53 -18.40 -13.26
C ILE A 46 0.04 -19.51 -14.17
N GLY A 47 1.35 -19.55 -14.44
CA GLY A 47 1.84 -20.56 -15.40
C GLY A 47 3.32 -20.62 -15.71
N GLY A 48 4.25 -20.38 -14.77
CA GLY A 48 5.66 -20.65 -15.13
C GLY A 48 6.80 -20.18 -14.22
N ALA A 49 6.57 -19.73 -12.98
CA ALA A 49 7.68 -19.59 -12.05
C ALA A 49 7.94 -20.95 -11.37
N LEU A 50 8.54 -21.88 -12.12
CA LEU A 50 9.09 -23.13 -11.59
C LEU A 50 10.16 -22.79 -10.54
N GLY A 51 9.73 -22.75 -9.27
CA GLY A 51 10.43 -23.28 -8.09
C GLY A 51 11.89 -22.91 -7.79
N GLY A 52 12.50 -21.89 -8.42
CA GLY A 52 13.92 -21.56 -8.20
C GLY A 52 14.30 -20.11 -8.51
N ALA A 53 15.54 -19.73 -8.18
CA ALA A 53 16.06 -18.37 -8.36
C ALA A 53 15.94 -17.87 -9.82
N ALA A 54 16.14 -18.76 -10.80
CA ALA A 54 15.95 -18.45 -12.22
C ALA A 54 14.48 -18.15 -12.56
N GLY A 55 13.53 -18.89 -11.98
CA GLY A 55 12.10 -18.63 -12.13
C GLY A 55 11.66 -17.30 -11.52
N ALA A 56 12.27 -16.89 -10.40
CA ALA A 56 12.05 -15.59 -9.78
C ALA A 56 12.63 -14.42 -10.61
N LEU A 57 13.77 -14.61 -11.27
CA LEU A 57 14.39 -13.62 -12.15
C LEU A 57 13.56 -13.40 -13.43
N ILE A 58 13.10 -14.48 -14.07
CA ILE A 58 12.22 -14.41 -15.26
C ILE A 58 10.86 -13.79 -14.90
N ALA A 59 10.32 -14.14 -13.72
CA ALA A 59 9.10 -13.53 -13.17
C ALA A 59 9.24 -12.02 -12.90
N GLY A 60 10.43 -11.57 -12.52
CA GLY A 60 10.77 -10.15 -12.34
C GLY A 60 10.95 -9.42 -13.66
N ALA A 61 11.55 -10.06 -14.67
CA ALA A 61 11.76 -9.50 -16.01
C ALA A 61 10.44 -9.38 -16.82
N ALA A 62 9.52 -10.32 -16.64
CA ALA A 62 8.20 -10.29 -17.29
C ALA A 62 7.17 -9.41 -16.55
N ALA A 63 7.52 -8.85 -15.40
CA ALA A 63 6.62 -7.98 -14.65
C ALA A 63 6.40 -6.66 -15.41
N LYS A 64 5.15 -6.34 -15.71
CA LYS A 64 4.82 -5.02 -16.27
C LYS A 64 5.00 -4.00 -15.15
N SER A 65 5.91 -3.06 -15.37
CA SER A 65 6.16 -1.96 -14.44
C SER A 65 5.61 -0.65 -14.99
N ARG A 66 5.14 0.20 -14.09
CA ARG A 66 4.65 1.56 -14.33
C ARG A 66 5.36 2.46 -13.34
N SER A 67 5.78 3.63 -13.81
CA SER A 67 6.39 4.67 -12.97
C SER A 67 5.50 5.90 -13.00
N PHE A 68 5.44 6.61 -11.89
CA PHE A 68 4.63 7.81 -11.74
C PHE A 68 5.42 8.88 -11.00
N ASP A 69 5.32 10.12 -11.46
CA ASP A 69 5.72 11.27 -10.66
C ASP A 69 4.56 11.65 -9.73
N TYR A 70 4.58 11.13 -8.51
CA TYR A 70 3.53 11.41 -7.53
C TYR A 70 3.49 12.87 -7.06
N ALA A 71 4.54 13.66 -7.29
CA ALA A 71 4.50 15.10 -6.99
C ALA A 71 3.54 15.81 -7.98
N GLN A 72 3.62 15.45 -9.26
CA GLN A 72 2.83 16.07 -10.34
C GLN A 72 1.53 15.33 -10.68
N ALA A 73 1.40 14.05 -10.30
CA ALA A 73 0.24 13.24 -10.68
C ALA A 73 -1.08 13.76 -10.08
N ASP A 74 -2.11 13.96 -10.90
CA ASP A 74 -3.42 14.36 -10.43
C ASP A 74 -4.15 13.19 -9.71
N PRO A 75 -4.59 13.36 -8.44
CA PRO A 75 -5.31 12.30 -7.73
C PRO A 75 -6.57 11.82 -8.44
N GLN A 76 -7.30 12.70 -9.13
CA GLN A 76 -8.52 12.32 -9.84
C GLN A 76 -8.22 11.39 -11.01
N SER A 77 -7.21 11.72 -11.81
CA SER A 77 -6.71 10.89 -12.90
C SER A 77 -6.24 9.52 -12.42
N LEU A 78 -5.53 9.46 -11.29
CA LEU A 78 -5.11 8.19 -10.69
C LEU A 78 -6.29 7.36 -10.19
N ALA A 79 -7.34 8.00 -9.67
CA ALA A 79 -8.47 7.28 -9.09
C ALA A 79 -9.46 6.71 -10.11
N ILE A 80 -9.55 7.30 -11.30
CA ILE A 80 -10.40 6.79 -12.41
C ILE A 80 -9.70 5.73 -13.26
N ASP A 81 -8.38 5.55 -13.12
CA ASP A 81 -7.64 4.48 -13.79
C ASP A 81 -8.10 3.12 -13.26
N SER A 82 -8.65 2.30 -14.16
CA SER A 82 -9.22 0.98 -13.86
C SER A 82 -8.20 -0.05 -13.34
N LYS A 83 -6.90 0.21 -13.49
CA LYS A 83 -5.84 -0.64 -12.92
C LYS A 83 -5.56 -0.33 -11.46
N ASN A 84 -5.95 0.86 -11.00
CA ASN A 84 -5.77 1.30 -9.63
C ASN A 84 -6.97 0.89 -8.78
N LEU A 85 -6.77 0.79 -7.47
CA LEU A 85 -7.84 0.56 -6.53
C LEU A 85 -8.02 1.80 -5.67
N THR A 86 -9.23 2.35 -5.71
CA THR A 86 -9.59 3.53 -4.92
C THR A 86 -10.52 3.12 -3.79
N ILE A 87 -10.21 3.59 -2.58
CA ILE A 87 -11.02 3.38 -1.38
C ILE A 87 -11.36 4.76 -0.80
N SER A 88 -12.66 5.11 -0.77
CA SER A 88 -13.12 6.33 -0.12
C SER A 88 -12.86 6.27 1.39
N HIS A 89 -12.45 7.40 1.99
CA HIS A 89 -12.30 7.47 3.43
C HIS A 89 -13.62 7.32 4.18
N GLU A 90 -14.75 7.61 3.54
CA GLU A 90 -16.08 7.37 4.10
C GLU A 90 -16.45 5.89 4.08
N SER A 91 -15.95 5.11 3.12
CA SER A 91 -16.25 3.67 3.05
C SER A 91 -15.35 2.80 3.91
N LEU A 92 -14.29 3.36 4.50
CA LEU A 92 -13.41 2.64 5.43
C LEU A 92 -14.16 2.16 6.67
N GLN A 93 -14.07 0.87 6.96
CA GLN A 93 -14.59 0.29 8.20
C GLN A 93 -13.48 0.04 9.21
N GLY A 94 -12.24 -0.14 8.73
CA GLY A 94 -11.10 -0.30 9.60
C GLY A 94 -9.79 -0.35 8.85
N ILE A 95 -8.74 0.15 9.49
CA ILE A 95 -7.36 0.01 9.07
C ILE A 95 -6.67 -0.79 10.15
N ARG A 96 -6.02 -1.91 9.82
CA ARG A 96 -5.30 -2.71 10.81
C ARG A 96 -3.87 -2.90 10.37
N MET A 97 -2.96 -2.75 11.32
CA MET A 97 -1.56 -3.09 11.11
C MET A 97 -1.23 -4.30 11.95
N LYS A 98 -0.63 -5.32 11.35
CA LYS A 98 -0.26 -6.55 12.05
C LYS A 98 1.20 -6.85 11.84
N LYS A 99 1.97 -6.88 12.91
CA LYS A 99 3.33 -7.41 12.89
C LYS A 99 3.28 -8.93 12.71
N ARG A 100 4.14 -9.49 11.86
CA ARG A 100 4.35 -10.95 11.82
C ARG A 100 5.28 -11.38 12.95
N PHE A 101 5.04 -12.60 13.44
CA PHE A 101 5.92 -13.26 14.40
C PHE A 101 7.33 -13.52 13.85
N ILE A 102 7.45 -13.78 12.54
CA ILE A 102 8.72 -14.09 11.89
C ILE A 102 9.13 -12.93 10.99
N GLY A 103 10.31 -12.37 11.29
CA GLY A 103 10.93 -11.29 10.52
C GLY A 103 10.31 -9.90 10.75
N PRO A 104 10.94 -8.84 10.22
CA PRO A 104 10.47 -7.47 10.38
C PRO A 104 9.35 -7.14 9.37
N VAL A 105 8.31 -7.97 9.27
CA VAL A 105 7.23 -7.80 8.27
C VAL A 105 5.97 -7.27 8.94
N TYR A 106 5.44 -6.17 8.41
CA TYR A 106 4.17 -5.59 8.83
C TYR A 106 3.14 -5.74 7.71
N TRP A 107 1.96 -6.20 8.06
CA TRP A 107 0.82 -6.28 7.16
C TRP A 107 -0.12 -5.11 7.41
N LEU A 108 -0.58 -4.49 6.33
CA LEU A 108 -1.63 -3.50 6.31
C LEU A 108 -2.91 -4.15 5.80
N GLU A 109 -3.99 -4.03 6.56
CA GLU A 109 -5.32 -4.49 6.19
C GLU A 109 -6.27 -3.30 6.12
N PHE A 110 -6.97 -3.14 5.00
CA PHE A 110 -8.12 -2.26 4.87
C PHE A 110 -9.39 -3.09 4.87
N LEU A 111 -10.32 -2.74 5.73
CA LEU A 111 -11.71 -3.18 5.69
C LEU A 111 -12.53 -2.00 5.16
N TYR A 112 -13.31 -2.21 4.11
CA TYR A 112 -14.07 -1.15 3.47
C TYR A 112 -15.33 -1.69 2.82
N GLN A 113 -16.34 -0.84 2.64
CA GLN A 113 -17.51 -1.16 1.82
C GLN A 113 -17.28 -0.73 0.37
N THR A 114 -17.74 -1.55 -0.56
CA THR A 114 -17.87 -1.15 -1.97
C THR A 114 -19.12 -0.30 -2.18
N ASP A 115 -19.23 0.32 -3.35
CA ASP A 115 -20.41 1.09 -3.75
C ASP A 115 -21.72 0.26 -3.77
N GLN A 116 -21.59 -1.07 -3.79
CA GLN A 116 -22.70 -2.03 -3.68
C GLN A 116 -23.04 -2.39 -2.21
N GLY A 117 -22.45 -1.72 -1.23
CA GLY A 117 -22.62 -1.99 0.21
C GLY A 117 -21.90 -3.25 0.72
N LYS A 118 -21.21 -4.00 -0.14
CA LYS A 118 -20.52 -5.25 0.25
C LYS A 118 -19.21 -4.94 0.96
N GLY A 119 -19.01 -5.54 2.14
CA GLY A 119 -17.74 -5.49 2.85
C GLY A 119 -16.63 -6.21 2.07
N LYS A 120 -15.50 -5.55 1.89
CA LYS A 120 -14.28 -6.10 1.29
C LYS A 120 -13.09 -5.89 2.22
N LYS A 121 -12.11 -6.78 2.05
CA LYS A 121 -10.82 -6.72 2.72
C LYS A 121 -9.70 -6.66 1.69
N LEU A 122 -8.85 -5.66 1.81
CA LEU A 122 -7.56 -5.61 1.13
C LEU A 122 -6.47 -5.87 2.16
N LYS A 123 -5.50 -6.72 1.83
CA LYS A 123 -4.40 -7.07 2.72
C LYS A 123 -3.09 -7.08 1.94
N GLY A 124 -2.11 -6.31 2.41
CA GLY A 124 -0.79 -6.24 1.80
C GLY A 124 0.34 -6.15 2.81
N GLN A 125 1.56 -6.46 2.38
CA GLN A 125 2.78 -6.34 3.16
C GLN A 125 3.43 -4.98 2.90
N LEU A 126 3.81 -4.30 3.98
CA LEU A 126 4.57 -3.06 3.91
C LEU A 126 6.04 -3.41 3.75
N ILE A 127 6.59 -3.08 2.59
CA ILE A 127 7.98 -3.37 2.24
C ILE A 127 8.69 -2.05 2.01
N PRO A 128 9.58 -1.60 2.91
CA PRO A 128 10.32 -0.36 2.67
C PRO A 128 11.12 -0.47 1.36
N PRO A 129 11.14 0.57 0.50
CA PRO A 129 11.92 0.54 -0.73
C PRO A 129 13.41 0.27 -0.45
N GLY A 130 14.09 -0.40 -1.38
CA GLY A 130 15.51 -0.77 -1.21
C GLY A 130 16.41 0.44 -0.98
N VAL A 131 16.14 1.56 -1.66
CA VAL A 131 16.82 2.85 -1.45
C VAL A 131 16.62 3.38 -0.03
N HIS A 132 15.40 3.34 0.49
CA HIS A 132 15.09 3.75 1.87
C HIS A 132 15.77 2.86 2.91
N LEU A 133 15.81 1.54 2.68
CA LEU A 133 16.54 0.60 3.55
C LEU A 133 18.05 0.88 3.56
N LYS A 134 18.65 1.15 2.41
CA LYS A 134 20.09 1.44 2.30
C LYS A 134 20.42 2.75 3.03
N GLN A 135 19.65 3.81 2.76
CA GLN A 135 19.83 5.11 3.39
C GLN A 135 19.73 5.01 4.91
N ARG A 136 18.63 4.47 5.45
CA ARG A 136 18.43 4.39 6.90
C ARG A 136 19.47 3.52 7.61
N LYS A 137 19.98 2.47 6.94
CA LYS A 137 21.09 1.67 7.46
C LYS A 137 22.40 2.46 7.54
N GLN A 138 22.68 3.31 6.56
CA GLN A 138 23.86 4.21 6.59
C GLN A 138 23.73 5.22 7.73
N GLU A 139 22.52 5.65 8.05
CA GLU A 139 22.20 6.49 9.23
C GLU A 139 22.23 5.70 10.57
N GLY A 140 22.64 4.43 10.56
CA GLY A 140 22.79 3.61 11.77
C GLY A 140 21.51 2.90 12.25
N ALA A 141 20.38 3.02 11.54
CA ALA A 141 19.14 2.38 11.96
C ALA A 141 19.16 0.85 11.76
N GLY A 142 18.74 0.11 12.78
CA GLY A 142 18.57 -1.34 12.70
C GLY A 142 17.44 -1.76 11.76
N ARG A 143 17.57 -2.91 11.09
CA ARG A 143 16.57 -3.41 10.11
C ARG A 143 15.15 -3.49 10.70
N LYS A 144 15.00 -3.93 11.95
CA LYS A 144 13.69 -4.00 12.64
C LYS A 144 13.07 -2.61 12.82
N GLN A 145 13.89 -1.63 13.21
CA GLN A 145 13.47 -0.24 13.39
C GLN A 145 12.99 0.35 12.06
N ILE A 146 13.73 0.16 10.97
CA ILE A 146 13.34 0.70 9.65
C ILE A 146 11.96 0.21 9.22
N HIS A 147 11.64 -1.08 9.43
CA HIS A 147 10.32 -1.60 9.07
C HIS A 147 9.23 -1.13 10.02
N TYR A 148 9.54 -0.95 11.30
CA TYR A 148 8.63 -0.36 12.27
C TYR A 148 8.32 1.11 11.93
N ASP A 149 9.35 1.93 11.66
CA ASP A 149 9.19 3.34 11.25
C ASP A 149 8.35 3.44 9.98
N TYR A 150 8.62 2.57 9.00
CA TYR A 150 7.85 2.51 7.76
C TYR A 150 6.39 2.14 7.98
N ALA A 151 6.11 1.23 8.92
CA ALA A 151 4.76 0.88 9.33
C ALA A 151 4.08 2.05 10.05
N LYS A 152 4.76 2.67 11.02
CA LYS A 152 4.25 3.83 11.77
C LYS A 152 3.90 5.00 10.86
N LYS A 153 4.70 5.26 9.82
CA LYS A 153 4.41 6.28 8.81
C LYS A 153 3.00 6.12 8.21
N VAL A 154 2.49 4.90 8.07
CA VAL A 154 1.12 4.66 7.57
C VAL A 154 0.10 5.27 8.53
N GLN A 155 0.25 5.04 9.84
CA GLN A 155 -0.64 5.60 10.85
C GLN A 155 -0.57 7.13 10.86
N ASP A 156 0.63 7.70 10.83
CA ASP A 156 0.83 9.16 10.81
C ASP A 156 0.16 9.79 9.58
N VAL A 157 0.23 9.12 8.42
CA VAL A 157 -0.46 9.58 7.20
C VAL A 157 -1.98 9.58 7.39
N TYR A 158 -2.56 8.52 7.96
CA TYR A 158 -4.02 8.49 8.20
C TYR A 158 -4.49 9.43 9.30
N GLN A 159 -3.65 9.68 10.31
CA GLN A 159 -3.93 10.67 11.34
C GLN A 159 -4.03 12.09 10.74
N ASN A 160 -3.21 12.39 9.73
CA ASN A 160 -3.24 13.67 9.02
C ASN A 160 -4.31 13.74 7.92
N ALA A 161 -4.78 12.59 7.43
CA ALA A 161 -5.74 12.50 6.34
C ALA A 161 -7.20 12.47 6.81
N LEU A 162 -7.46 11.89 7.99
CA LEU A 162 -8.80 11.69 8.52
C LEU A 162 -9.08 12.71 9.63
N SER A 163 -10.35 13.07 9.82
CA SER A 163 -10.75 13.80 11.03
C SER A 163 -10.47 12.96 12.28
N PRO A 164 -10.20 13.56 13.46
CA PRO A 164 -9.89 12.80 14.66
C PRO A 164 -10.94 11.73 15.02
N PRO A 165 -12.26 12.01 14.98
CA PRO A 165 -13.27 10.97 15.24
C PRO A 165 -13.20 9.84 14.21
N ARG A 166 -12.96 10.18 12.94
CA ARG A 166 -12.87 9.19 11.87
C ARG A 166 -11.65 8.30 12.03
N PHE A 167 -10.49 8.90 12.30
CA PHE A 167 -9.25 8.19 12.58
C PHE A 167 -9.44 7.18 13.73
N GLN A 168 -9.99 7.62 14.86
CA GLN A 168 -10.25 6.73 15.99
C GLN A 168 -11.18 5.58 15.61
N SER A 169 -12.28 5.86 14.88
CA SER A 169 -13.24 4.82 14.47
C SER A 169 -12.61 3.72 13.60
N VAL A 170 -11.75 4.09 12.65
CA VAL A 170 -11.15 3.11 11.73
C VAL A 170 -9.93 2.43 12.33
N MET A 171 -9.27 3.06 13.30
CA MET A 171 -8.09 2.52 13.99
C MET A 171 -8.43 1.69 15.23
N ALA A 172 -9.67 1.75 15.75
CA ALA A 172 -10.09 1.00 16.94
C ALA A 172 -9.89 -0.54 16.85
N GLY A 173 -9.69 -1.09 15.65
CA GLY A 173 -9.33 -2.50 15.43
C GLY A 173 -7.84 -2.77 15.11
N ALA A 174 -6.96 -1.77 15.21
CA ALA A 174 -5.57 -1.78 14.77
C ALA A 174 -4.59 -2.03 15.93
N SER A 175 -4.48 -3.26 16.42
CA SER A 175 -3.43 -3.61 17.38
C SER A 175 -2.13 -3.92 16.64
N LEU A 176 -1.08 -3.10 16.86
CA LEU A 176 0.26 -3.24 16.27
C LEU A 176 1.08 -4.36 16.91
#